data_AF-A0AAN5CXC5-F1
#
_entry.id   AF-A0AAN5CXC5-F1
#
_cell.length_a   1.000
_cell.length_b   1.000
_cell.length_c   1.000
_cell.angle_alpha   90.00
_cell.angle_beta   90.00
_cell.angle_gamma   90.00
#
_symmetry.space_group_name_H-M   'P 1'
#
loop_
_entity.id
_entity.type
_entity.pdbx_description
1 polymer ?
#
loop_
_entity_poly.entity_id
_entity_poly.type
_entity_poly.pdbx_seq_one_letter_code
_entity_poly.pdbx_strand_id
1 'polypeptide(L)'
;SGPLYLILHFLILIIAFALVEFGIWRRWKQRNAEAELGTVHGVESSLVLQVNNLQKWYGKGVNMKRAVNGINFGVRAHECFGVLRINGAG
;
A
#
# COMPACT_ATOMS: atom_id res chain seq x y z
N SER A 1 21.00 -47.33 -29.48
CA SER A 1 21.22 -45.94 -29.04
C SER A 1 22.66 -45.77 -28.61
N GLY A 2 23.46 -45.01 -29.35
CA GLY A 2 24.89 -44.84 -29.10
C GLY A 2 25.19 -43.77 -28.02
N PRO A 3 26.45 -43.65 -27.57
CA PRO A 3 26.88 -42.71 -26.53
C PRO A 3 26.57 -41.24 -26.87
N LEU A 4 26.52 -40.88 -28.16
CA LEU A 4 26.10 -39.55 -28.63
C LEU A 4 24.68 -39.17 -28.20
N TYR A 5 23.76 -40.12 -28.15
CA TYR A 5 22.38 -39.87 -27.75
C TYR A 5 22.28 -39.49 -26.27
N LEU A 6 23.07 -40.14 -25.42
CA LEU A 6 23.13 -39.83 -23.99
C LEU A 6 23.68 -38.42 -23.76
N ILE A 7 24.76 -38.04 -24.45
CA ILE A 7 25.35 -36.70 -24.35
C ILE A 7 24.35 -35.63 -24.80
N LEU A 8 23.65 -35.85 -25.92
CA LEU A 8 22.64 -34.93 -26.42
C LEU A 8 21.49 -34.75 -25.41
N HIS A 9 21.01 -35.85 -24.83
CA HIS A 9 19.93 -35.82 -23.84
C HIS A 9 20.34 -35.07 -22.56
N PHE A 10 21.56 -35.28 -22.07
CA PHE A 10 22.07 -34.54 -20.92
C PHE A 10 22.20 -33.03 -21.18
N LEU A 11 22.66 -32.63 -22.38
CA LEU A 11 22.72 -31.22 -22.76
C LEU A 11 21.34 -30.56 -22.78
N ILE A 12 20.32 -31.26 -23.29
CA ILE A 12 18.94 -30.75 -23.31
C ILE A 12 18.41 -30.54 -21.88
N LEU A 13 18.69 -31.46 -20.96
CA LEU A 13 18.28 -31.33 -19.57
C LEU A 13 18.97 -30.15 -18.86
N ILE A 14 20.25 -29.93 -19.11
CA ILE A 14 21.00 -28.80 -18.55
C ILE A 14 20.42 -27.47 -19.06
N ILE A 15 20.13 -27.37 -20.36
CA ILE A 15 19.54 -26.16 -20.95
C ILE A 15 18.13 -25.92 -20.39
N ALA A 16 17.30 -26.96 -20.31
CA ALA A 16 15.95 -26.85 -19.75
C ALA A 16 15.99 -26.36 -18.29
N PHE A 17 16.89 -26.92 -17.48
CA PHE A 17 17.08 -26.50 -16.09
C PHE A 17 17.55 -25.03 -16.00
N ALA A 18 18.53 -24.64 -16.81
CA ALA A 18 19.01 -23.26 -16.85
C ALA A 18 17.91 -22.26 -17.25
N LEU A 19 17.02 -22.60 -18.19
CA LEU A 19 15.91 -21.74 -18.58
C LEU A 19 14.87 -21.58 -17.47
N VAL A 20 14.58 -22.65 -16.72
CA VAL A 20 13.66 -22.62 -15.57
C VAL A 20 14.23 -21.73 -14.45
N GLU A 21 15.48 -21.98 -14.05
CA GLU A 21 16.17 -21.19 -13.04
C GLU A 21 16.29 -19.72 -13.43
N PHE A 22 16.66 -19.44 -14.69
CA PHE A 22 16.76 -18.07 -15.20
C PHE A 22 15.40 -17.37 -15.23
N GLY A 23 14.33 -18.09 -15.58
CA GLY A 23 12.96 -17.59 -15.56
C GLY A 23 12.48 -17.25 -14.15
N ILE A 24 12.75 -18.13 -13.17
CA ILE A 24 12.42 -17.90 -11.77
C ILE A 24 13.20 -16.72 -11.21
N TRP A 25 14.50 -16.65 -11.49
CA TRP A 25 15.37 -15.57 -11.06
C TRP A 25 14.94 -14.21 -11.62
N ARG A 26 14.58 -14.13 -12.92
CA ARG A 26 14.04 -12.91 -13.53
C ARG A 26 12.76 -12.42 -12.83
N ARG A 27 11.81 -13.33 -12.57
CA ARG A 27 10.56 -12.99 -11.87
C ARG A 27 10.81 -12.54 -10.44
N TRP A 28 11.80 -13.12 -9.76
CA TRP A 28 12.17 -12.71 -8.42
C TRP A 28 12.77 -11.30 -8.41
N LYS A 29 13.68 -11.01 -9.35
CA LYS A 29 14.30 -9.68 -9.49
C LYS A 29 13.27 -8.58 -9.77
N GLN A 30 12.26 -8.86 -10.60
CA GLN A 30 11.24 -7.88 -10.95
C GLN A 30 10.31 -7.53 -9.77
N ARG A 31 9.91 -8.54 -8.97
CA ARG A 31 9.10 -8.32 -7.75
C ARG A 31 9.82 -7.47 -6.71
N ASN A 32 11.13 -7.66 -6.55
CA ASN A 32 11.90 -6.88 -5.58
C ASN A 32 12.07 -5.43 -6.04
N ALA A 33 12.26 -5.20 -7.34
CA ALA A 33 12.33 -3.84 -7.89
C ALA A 33 11.00 -3.06 -7.73
N GLU A 34 9.85 -3.74 -7.92
CA GLU A 34 8.53 -3.16 -7.67
C GLU A 34 8.27 -2.88 -6.17
N ALA A 35 8.75 -3.75 -5.28
CA ALA A 35 8.66 -3.55 -3.84
C ALA A 35 9.55 -2.39 -3.35
N GLU A 36 10.76 -2.24 -3.91
CA GLU A 36 11.66 -1.11 -3.62
C GLU A 36 11.12 0.21 -4.18
N LEU A 37 10.54 0.21 -5.38
CA LEU A 37 9.87 1.39 -5.93
C LEU A 37 8.62 1.77 -5.13
N GLY A 38 7.81 0.79 -4.70
CA GLY A 38 6.62 1.01 -3.88
C GLY A 38 6.93 1.51 -2.46
N THR A 39 8.09 1.16 -1.91
CA THR A 39 8.53 1.66 -0.58
C THR A 39 9.12 3.06 -0.64
N VAL A 40 9.80 3.43 -1.73
CA VAL A 40 10.31 4.80 -1.91
C VAL A 40 9.22 5.77 -2.35
N HIS A 41 8.27 5.34 -3.21
CA HIS A 41 7.07 6.12 -3.53
C HIS A 41 5.99 6.09 -2.45
N GLY A 42 6.02 5.15 -1.49
CA GLY A 42 5.08 5.06 -0.37
C GLY A 42 5.30 6.09 0.74
N VAL A 43 6.41 6.85 0.68
CA VAL A 43 6.66 8.04 1.51
C VAL A 43 6.07 9.31 0.84
N GLU A 44 5.26 9.15 -0.21
CA GLU A 44 4.35 10.21 -0.66
C GLU A 44 3.22 10.35 0.35
N SER A 45 3.35 11.30 1.29
CA SER A 45 2.26 12.08 1.90
C SER A 45 0.92 11.33 2.07
N SER A 46 0.94 10.08 2.53
CA SER A 46 -0.25 9.25 2.49
C SER A 46 -1.20 9.82 3.51
N LEU A 47 -2.38 10.21 3.04
CA LEU A 47 -3.41 10.75 3.89
C LEU A 47 -3.92 9.61 4.77
N VAL A 48 -3.57 9.62 6.06
CA VAL A 48 -3.92 8.56 7.02
C VAL A 48 -5.32 8.75 7.57
N LEU A 49 -5.76 10.00 7.70
CA LEU A 49 -7.12 10.35 8.10
C LEU A 49 -7.69 11.37 7.11
N GLN A 50 -8.91 11.11 6.63
CA GLN A 50 -9.72 12.10 5.93
C GLN A 50 -11.06 12.23 6.61
N VAL A 51 -11.43 13.46 6.92
CA VAL A 51 -12.75 13.81 7.41
C VAL A 51 -13.37 14.77 6.40
N ASN A 52 -14.52 14.36 5.85
CA ASN A 52 -15.26 15.16 4.88
C ASN A 52 -16.67 15.41 5.42
N ASN A 53 -17.07 16.68 5.45
CA ASN A 53 -18.39 17.16 5.86
C ASN A 53 -18.87 16.54 7.19
N LEU A 54 -17.99 16.47 8.20
CA LEU A 54 -18.35 15.91 9.49
C LEU A 54 -19.42 16.76 10.16
N GLN A 55 -20.52 16.12 10.51
CA GLN A 55 -21.62 16.72 11.24
C GLN A 55 -21.91 15.88 12.47
N LYS A 56 -22.13 16.55 13.61
CA LYS A 56 -22.50 15.89 14.86
C LYS A 56 -23.62 16.64 15.51
N TRP A 57 -24.61 15.87 15.95
CA TRP A 57 -25.79 16.37 16.65
C TRP A 57 -25.93 15.62 17.97
N TYR A 58 -26.41 16.34 18.98
CA TYR A 58 -26.73 15.79 20.30
C TYR A 58 -28.16 16.18 20.69
N GLY A 59 -28.77 15.40 21.59
CA GLY A 59 -30.16 15.57 22.00
C GLY A 59 -31.16 14.87 21.06
N LYS A 60 -32.45 15.03 21.36
CA LYS A 60 -33.56 14.43 20.62
C LYS A 60 -34.73 15.42 20.51
N GLY A 61 -35.51 15.31 19.44
CA GLY A 61 -36.69 16.15 19.21
C GLY A 61 -36.36 17.65 19.20
N VAL A 62 -37.14 18.43 19.94
CA VAL A 62 -36.97 19.90 20.05
C VAL A 62 -35.64 20.32 20.69
N ASN A 63 -34.96 19.42 21.41
CA ASN A 63 -33.68 19.71 22.09
C ASN A 63 -32.45 19.30 21.26
N MET A 64 -32.62 19.01 19.97
CA MET A 64 -31.52 18.62 19.10
C MET A 64 -30.61 19.83 18.81
N LYS A 65 -29.32 19.70 19.10
CA LYS A 65 -28.30 20.73 18.86
C LYS A 65 -27.18 20.18 17.98
N ARG A 66 -26.73 20.99 17.01
CA ARG A 66 -25.58 20.68 16.16
C ARG A 66 -24.31 21.13 16.88
N ALA A 67 -23.42 20.19 17.17
CA ALA A 67 -22.13 20.47 17.81
C ALA A 67 -21.00 20.59 16.79
N VAL A 68 -21.04 19.77 15.74
CA VAL A 68 -20.08 19.84 14.62
C VAL A 68 -20.84 20.12 13.33
N ASN A 69 -20.40 21.10 12.55
CA ASN A 69 -21.10 21.59 11.36
C ASN A 69 -20.20 21.60 10.11
N GLY A 70 -20.12 20.46 9.43
CA GLY A 70 -19.51 20.34 8.10
C GLY A 70 -18.00 20.50 8.09
N ILE A 71 -17.30 19.99 9.11
CA ILE A 71 -15.84 20.11 9.19
C ILE A 71 -15.19 19.19 8.16
N ASN A 72 -14.21 19.73 7.43
CA ASN A 72 -13.34 18.99 6.51
C ASN A 72 -11.89 19.12 6.99
N PHE A 73 -11.19 18.02 7.18
CA PHE A 73 -9.74 18.03 7.45
C PHE A 73 -9.10 16.70 7.06
N GLY A 74 -7.78 16.70 6.93
CA GLY A 74 -7.01 15.49 6.71
C GLY A 74 -5.74 15.50 7.54
N VAL A 75 -5.26 14.30 7.90
CA VAL A 75 -4.01 14.09 8.64
C VAL A 75 -3.13 13.18 7.80
N ARG A 76 -1.92 13.64 7.49
CA ARG A 76 -0.92 12.89 6.72
C ARG A 76 -0.11 11.98 7.62
N ALA A 77 0.53 11.00 7.02
CA ALA A 77 1.47 10.14 7.73
C ALA A 77 2.61 11.00 8.31
N HIS A 78 2.99 10.71 9.56
CA HIS A 78 4.05 11.39 10.30
C HIS A 78 3.78 12.86 10.67
N GLU A 79 2.56 13.36 10.47
CA GLU A 79 2.14 14.68 10.93
C GLU A 79 1.69 14.65 12.40
N CYS A 80 2.01 15.71 13.16
CA CYS A 80 1.47 15.92 14.50
C CYS A 80 0.34 16.96 14.41
N PHE A 81 -0.90 16.52 14.63
CA PHE A 81 -2.10 17.34 14.51
C PHE A 81 -2.71 17.64 15.89
N GLY A 82 -2.97 18.92 16.15
CA GLY A 82 -3.59 19.39 17.39
C GLY A 82 -4.82 20.26 17.12
N VAL A 83 -5.88 20.05 17.89
CA VAL A 83 -7.10 20.88 17.85
C VAL A 83 -7.13 21.76 19.09
N LEU A 84 -7.14 23.08 18.89
CA LEU A 84 -7.16 24.06 19.98
C LEU A 84 -8.48 24.83 19.95
N ARG A 85 -9.10 25.04 21.12
CA ARG A 85 -10.32 25.83 21.23
C ARG A 85 -10.70 26.23 22.66
N ILE A 86 -11.67 27.13 22.76
CA ILE A 86 -12.41 27.43 23.99
C ILE A 86 -13.34 26.27 24.40
N ASN A 87 -13.68 26.20 25.69
CA ASN A 87 -14.58 25.18 26.23
C ASN A 87 -15.93 25.15 25.50
N GLY A 88 -16.39 23.93 25.18
CA GLY A 88 -17.74 23.67 24.66
C GLY A 88 -17.95 23.92 23.17
N ALA A 89 -16.88 24.14 22.40
CA ALA A 89 -17.03 24.56 21.03
C ALA A 89 -16.97 23.41 19.98
N GLY A 90 -16.62 22.19 20.37
CA GLY A 90 -16.77 20.99 19.54
C GLY A 90 -17.67 19.96 20.18
#